data_AF-A0A4Y2X272-F1
#
_entry.id   AF-A0A4Y2X272-F1
#
_cell.length_a   1.000
_cell.length_b   1.000
_cell.length_c   1.000
_cell.angle_alpha   90.00
_cell.angle_beta   90.00
_cell.angle_gamma   90.00
#
_symmetry.space_group_name_H-M   'P 1'
#
loop_
_entity.id
_entity.type
_entity.pdbx_description
1 polymer ?
#
loop_
_entity_poly.entity_id
_entity_poly.type
_entity_poly.pdbx_seq_one_letter_code
_entity_poly.pdbx_strand_id
1 'polypeptide(L)'
;MLLKPKLIVRDEAPRTHVHAFLAVDRQDLAKCKEPFGGKVILLGGDFRQVLPGILRGSRTLTVASSLKKHALWLKFHKLYLTKNMRALESERDFGARLLDIGEKKSGSTIQSLLQCYPSIQDPIHQLHSDINFSSVTPQERSNYSYCY
;
A
#
# COMPACT_ATOMS: atom_id res chain seq x y z
N MET A 1 14.43 14.25 15.98
CA MET A 1 13.69 15.35 15.33
C MET A 1 14.10 15.39 13.85
N LEU A 2 13.17 15.22 12.90
CA LEU A 2 13.46 15.18 11.45
C LEU A 2 13.73 16.60 10.90
N LEU A 3 14.78 17.25 11.38
CA LEU A 3 15.09 18.66 11.05
C LEU A 3 15.83 18.85 9.72
N LYS A 4 16.42 17.78 9.17
CA LYS A 4 17.29 17.84 7.97
C LYS A 4 16.69 17.41 6.63
N PRO A 5 15.74 16.46 6.54
CA PRO A 5 15.32 15.96 5.23
C PRO A 5 14.50 17.02 4.49
N LYS A 6 14.82 17.23 3.21
CA LYS A 6 14.04 18.07 2.27
C LYS A 6 12.89 17.29 1.63
N LEU A 7 13.01 15.97 1.58
CA LEU A 7 12.05 15.03 0.98
C LEU A 7 11.78 13.89 1.97
N ILE A 8 10.51 13.52 2.12
CA ILE A 8 10.06 12.36 2.89
C ILE A 8 9.32 11.43 1.91
N VAL A 9 9.76 10.18 1.81
CA VAL A 9 9.09 9.17 0.98
C VAL A 9 8.46 8.13 1.90
N ARG A 10 7.18 7.83 1.67
CA ARG A 10 6.47 6.76 2.37
C ARG A 10 5.83 5.84 1.36
N ASP A 11 6.39 4.65 1.23
CA ASP A 11 5.74 3.55 0.51
C ASP A 11 4.62 2.95 1.37
N GLU A 12 3.65 2.30 0.72
CA GLU A 12 2.52 1.65 1.38
C GLU A 12 1.71 2.61 2.29
N ALA A 13 1.61 3.87 1.87
CA ALA A 13 0.89 4.92 2.58
C ALA A 13 -0.59 4.59 2.90
N PRO A 14 -1.37 3.88 2.05
CA PRO A 14 -2.78 3.57 2.33
C PRO A 14 -3.02 2.78 3.62
N ARG A 15 -2.05 1.93 4.01
CA ARG A 15 -2.12 1.10 5.22
C ARG A 15 -1.72 1.86 6.48
N THR A 16 -1.18 3.07 6.34
CA THR A 16 -0.70 3.86 7.47
C THR A 16 -1.82 4.70 8.06
N HIS A 17 -1.98 4.64 9.38
CA HIS A 17 -2.98 5.44 10.11
C HIS A 17 -2.72 6.94 9.94
N VAL A 18 -3.76 7.75 9.74
CA VAL A 18 -3.65 9.18 9.43
C VAL A 18 -2.80 9.98 10.44
N HIS A 19 -2.89 9.65 11.73
CA HIS A 19 -2.08 10.28 12.78
C HIS A 19 -0.56 10.19 12.56
N ALA A 20 -0.06 9.17 11.87
CA ALA A 20 1.37 9.13 11.53
C ALA A 20 1.76 10.30 10.61
N PHE A 21 0.90 10.66 9.65
CA PHE A 21 1.14 11.80 8.77
C PHE A 21 1.00 13.13 9.51
N LEU A 22 0.02 13.24 10.42
CA LEU A 22 -0.15 14.44 11.26
C LEU A 22 1.01 14.66 12.23
N ALA A 23 1.57 13.58 12.78
CA ALA A 23 2.75 13.67 13.64
C ALA A 23 4.00 14.18 12.90
N VAL A 24 4.04 14.00 11.58
CA VAL A 24 5.09 14.50 10.67
C VAL A 24 4.75 15.91 10.16
N ASP A 25 3.46 16.26 10.06
CA ASP A 25 2.97 17.60 9.70
C ASP A 25 3.17 18.60 10.86
N ARG A 26 4.44 18.93 11.13
CA ARG A 26 4.85 19.77 12.26
C ARG A 26 4.91 21.25 11.87
N GLN A 27 3.80 21.79 11.36
CA GLN A 27 3.68 23.22 11.02
C GLN A 27 4.05 24.11 12.22
N ASP A 28 3.61 23.72 13.42
CA ASP A 28 3.84 24.45 14.68
C ASP A 28 5.33 24.52 15.05
N LEU A 29 6.08 23.43 14.88
CA LEU A 29 7.51 23.42 15.20
C LEU A 29 8.37 24.05 14.11
N ALA A 30 7.91 24.01 12.87
CA ALA A 30 8.63 24.58 11.74
C ALA A 30 8.47 26.11 11.65
N LYS A 31 7.60 26.73 12.48
CA LYS A 31 7.17 28.13 12.34
C LYS A 31 6.77 28.46 10.89
N CYS A 32 6.21 27.47 10.20
CA CYS A 32 5.93 27.52 8.78
C CYS A 32 4.50 27.03 8.58
N LYS A 33 3.67 27.85 7.90
CA LYS A 33 2.27 27.52 7.62
C LYS A 33 2.12 26.50 6.49
N GLU A 34 3.22 26.18 5.80
CA GLU A 34 3.22 25.20 4.72
C GLU A 34 3.11 23.78 5.28
N PRO A 35 2.42 22.86 4.59
CA PRO A 35 2.36 21.45 4.98
C PRO A 35 3.76 20.87 5.20
N PHE A 36 3.91 20.02 6.21
CA PHE A 36 5.14 19.32 6.56
C PHE A 36 6.34 20.26 6.85
N GLY A 37 6.06 21.52 7.21
CA GLY A 37 7.08 22.52 7.46
C GLY A 37 7.95 22.80 6.22
N GLY A 38 7.29 22.95 5.06
CA GLY A 38 7.91 23.26 3.77
C GLY A 38 8.65 22.10 3.10
N LYS A 39 8.44 20.86 3.59
CA LYS A 39 9.10 19.67 3.05
C LYS A 39 8.22 18.99 2.01
N VAL A 40 8.87 18.45 1.00
CA VAL A 40 8.18 17.62 0.02
C VAL A 40 7.91 16.25 0.65
N ILE A 41 6.68 15.76 0.52
CA ILE A 41 6.31 14.41 0.90
C ILE A 41 5.80 13.65 -0.33
N LEU A 42 6.35 12.47 -0.57
CA LEU A 42 5.93 11.56 -1.62
C LEU A 42 5.32 10.32 -0.98
N LEU A 43 4.04 10.08 -1.29
CA LEU A 43 3.31 8.92 -0.81
C LEU A 43 3.13 7.93 -1.96
N GLY A 44 3.67 6.73 -1.79
CA GLY A 44 3.49 5.59 -2.69
C GLY A 44 2.49 4.59 -2.12
N GLY A 45 1.97 3.74 -3.01
CA GLY A 45 1.07 2.63 -2.68
C GLY A 45 -0.27 2.71 -3.41
N ASP A 46 -1.03 1.62 -3.35
CA ASP A 46 -2.33 1.51 -4.00
C ASP A 46 -3.47 1.81 -3.01
N PHE A 47 -4.09 2.98 -3.16
CA PHE A 47 -5.19 3.46 -2.32
C PHE A 47 -6.54 2.74 -2.54
N ARG A 48 -6.56 1.70 -3.37
CA ARG A 48 -7.65 0.72 -3.52
C ARG A 48 -7.41 -0.53 -2.66
N GLN A 49 -6.21 -0.71 -2.10
CA GLN A 49 -5.88 -1.79 -1.18
C GLN A 49 -6.44 -1.53 0.24
N VAL A 50 -6.19 -2.48 1.14
CA VAL A 50 -6.75 -2.53 2.50
C VAL A 50 -6.43 -1.25 3.28
N LEU A 51 -7.45 -0.75 3.99
CA LEU A 51 -7.38 0.42 4.87
C LEU A 51 -6.48 0.16 6.09
N PRO A 52 -6.08 1.21 6.84
CA PRO A 52 -5.28 1.02 8.06
C PRO A 52 -5.98 0.09 9.05
N GLY A 53 -5.29 -0.96 9.49
CA GLY A 53 -5.83 -1.87 10.49
C GLY A 53 -5.97 -1.18 11.86
N ILE A 54 -7.16 -1.27 12.46
CA ILE A 54 -7.40 -0.81 13.83
C ILE A 54 -7.81 -2.02 14.66
N LEU A 55 -7.00 -2.36 15.66
CA LEU A 55 -7.28 -3.48 16.56
C LEU A 55 -8.62 -3.22 17.28
N ARG A 56 -9.57 -4.15 17.15
CA ARG A 56 -10.95 -4.04 17.70
C ARG A 56 -11.70 -2.79 17.22
N GLY A 57 -11.26 -2.15 16.14
CA GLY A 57 -11.90 -0.98 15.56
C GLY A 57 -13.10 -1.35 14.70
N SER A 58 -14.13 -0.51 14.70
CA SER A 58 -15.25 -0.64 13.78
C SER A 58 -14.84 -0.30 12.34
N ARG A 59 -15.68 -0.68 11.36
CA ARG A 59 -15.52 -0.28 9.96
C ARG A 59 -15.49 1.26 9.82
N THR A 60 -16.29 1.98 10.60
CA THR A 60 -16.33 3.44 10.56
C THR A 60 -15.03 4.06 11.08
N LEU A 61 -14.47 3.52 12.16
CA LEU A 61 -13.16 3.94 12.67
C LEU A 61 -12.06 3.68 11.64
N THR A 62 -12.06 2.49 11.03
CA THR A 62 -11.10 2.11 9.98
C THR A 62 -11.09 3.11 8.82
N VAL A 63 -12.28 3.54 8.36
CA VAL A 63 -12.40 4.56 7.31
C VAL A 63 -11.97 5.94 7.81
N ALA A 64 -12.34 6.33 9.02
CA ALA A 64 -11.96 7.62 9.61
C ALA A 64 -10.44 7.76 9.80
N SER A 65 -9.76 6.65 10.06
CA SER A 65 -8.30 6.58 10.21
C SER A 65 -7.54 6.59 8.88
N SER A 66 -8.24 6.47 7.76
CA SER A 66 -7.63 6.53 6.43
C SER A 66 -7.23 7.95 6.06
N LEU A 67 -6.07 8.09 5.40
CA LEU A 67 -5.62 9.39 4.89
C LEU A 67 -6.66 10.03 3.96
N LYS A 68 -7.31 9.22 3.10
CA LYS A 68 -8.34 9.68 2.13
C LYS A 68 -9.53 10.38 2.77
N LYS A 69 -9.84 10.07 4.04
CA LYS A 69 -10.97 10.68 4.75
C LYS A 69 -10.61 12.01 5.41
N HIS A 70 -9.32 12.31 5.56
CA HIS A 70 -8.82 13.47 6.28
C HIS A 70 -8.59 14.68 5.37
N ALA A 71 -8.72 15.89 5.91
CA ALA A 71 -8.53 17.15 5.16
C ALA A 71 -7.13 17.28 4.53
N LEU A 72 -6.13 16.64 5.13
CA LEU A 72 -4.75 16.56 4.62
C LEU A 72 -4.69 15.97 3.20
N TRP A 73 -5.61 15.06 2.85
CA TRP A 73 -5.68 14.46 1.50
C TRP A 73 -5.89 15.48 0.39
N LEU A 74 -6.64 16.54 0.67
CA LEU A 74 -6.92 17.61 -0.30
C LEU A 74 -5.68 18.44 -0.66
N LYS A 75 -4.65 18.39 0.18
CA LYS A 75 -3.38 19.11 -0.04
C LYS A 75 -2.42 18.36 -0.96
N PHE A 76 -2.68 17.09 -1.27
CA PHE A 76 -1.81 16.29 -2.12
C PHE A 76 -2.14 16.44 -3.61
N HIS A 77 -1.09 16.54 -4.42
CA HIS A 77 -1.18 16.30 -5.85
C HIS A 77 -1.19 14.78 -6.11
N LYS A 78 -2.10 14.32 -6.97
CA LYS A 78 -2.30 12.88 -7.23
C LYS A 78 -1.68 12.52 -8.57
N LEU A 79 -0.77 11.56 -8.53
CA LEU A 79 -0.17 10.97 -9.72
C LEU A 79 -0.62 9.51 -9.81
N TYR A 80 -0.91 9.06 -11.02
CA TYR A 80 -1.41 7.71 -11.27
C TYR A 80 -0.43 6.95 -12.16
N LEU A 81 0.03 5.79 -11.69
CA LEU A 81 0.78 4.86 -12.51
C LEU A 81 -0.21 4.02 -13.32
N THR A 82 -0.18 4.15 -14.65
CA THR A 82 -1.12 3.48 -15.56
C THR A 82 -0.57 2.19 -16.17
N LYS A 83 0.76 2.05 -16.21
CA LYS A 83 1.42 0.86 -16.75
C LYS A 83 1.93 -0.03 -15.63
N ASN A 84 1.40 -1.24 -15.56
CA ASN A 84 1.94 -2.29 -14.70
C ASN A 84 3.15 -2.91 -15.39
N MET A 85 4.34 -2.76 -14.81
CA MET A 85 5.58 -3.30 -15.38
C MET A 85 5.85 -4.76 -14.97
N ARG A 86 5.08 -5.30 -14.02
CA ARG A 86 5.22 -6.68 -13.53
C ARG A 86 4.31 -7.66 -14.26
N ALA A 87 3.14 -7.20 -14.70
CA ALA A 87 2.18 -8.02 -15.43
C ALA A 87 2.69 -8.30 -16.84
N LEU A 88 2.52 -9.55 -17.29
CA LEU A 88 2.80 -9.93 -18.67
C LEU A 88 1.71 -9.36 -19.60
N GLU A 89 2.09 -9.16 -20.86
CA GLU A 89 1.16 -8.66 -21.89
C GLU A 89 -0.06 -9.58 -22.08
N SER A 90 0.12 -10.88 -21.80
CA SER A 90 -0.93 -11.91 -21.81
C SER A 90 -1.91 -11.81 -20.63
N GLU A 91 -1.55 -11.10 -19.55
CA GLU A 91 -2.36 -10.96 -18.34
C GLU A 91 -3.14 -9.64 -18.30
N ARG A 92 -3.09 -8.84 -19.37
CA ARG A 92 -3.74 -7.52 -19.44
C ARG A 92 -5.24 -7.57 -19.12
N ASP A 93 -5.96 -8.54 -19.64
CA ASP A 93 -7.41 -8.70 -19.40
C ASP A 93 -7.72 -9.10 -17.96
N PHE A 94 -6.83 -9.87 -17.33
CA PHE A 94 -6.95 -10.19 -15.91
C PHE A 94 -6.66 -8.95 -15.04
N GLY A 95 -5.60 -8.21 -15.37
CA GLY A 95 -5.27 -6.94 -14.72
C GLY A 95 -6.41 -5.92 -14.83
N ALA A 96 -7.01 -5.76 -16.00
CA ALA A 96 -8.16 -4.88 -16.22
C ALA A 96 -9.35 -5.26 -15.31
N ARG A 97 -9.68 -6.55 -15.23
CA ARG A 97 -10.73 -7.03 -14.34
C ARG A 97 -10.44 -6.76 -12.86
N LEU A 98 -9.19 -6.93 -12.41
CA LEU A 98 -8.80 -6.59 -11.03
C LEU A 98 -8.96 -5.08 -10.74
N LEU A 99 -8.66 -4.23 -11.71
CA LEU A 99 -8.86 -2.79 -11.59
C LEU A 99 -10.35 -2.45 -11.45
N ASP A 100 -11.21 -3.07 -12.25
CA ASP A 100 -12.67 -2.86 -12.18
C ASP A 100 -13.25 -3.29 -10.82
N ILE A 101 -12.76 -4.41 -10.27
CA ILE A 101 -13.10 -4.86 -8.91
C ILE A 101 -12.67 -3.82 -7.88
N GLY A 102 -11.44 -3.30 -7.97
CA GLY A 102 -10.90 -2.30 -7.05
C GLY A 102 -11.65 -0.96 -7.10
N GLU A 103 -12.16 -0.58 -8.27
CA GLU A 103 -12.96 0.64 -8.50
C GLU A 103 -14.45 0.47 -8.15
N LYS A 104 -14.89 -0.76 -7.81
CA LYS A 104 -16.28 -1.11 -7.53
C LYS A 104 -17.24 -0.80 -8.70
N LYS A 105 -16.75 -0.91 -9.94
CA LYS A 105 -17.54 -0.63 -11.15
C LYS A 105 -18.42 -1.82 -11.56
N SER A 106 -18.14 -3.02 -11.07
CA SER A 106 -18.87 -4.24 -11.42
C SER A 106 -20.05 -4.47 -10.46
N GLY A 107 -21.28 -4.38 -10.98
CA GLY A 107 -22.52 -4.73 -10.27
C GLY A 107 -22.82 -6.23 -10.20
N SER A 108 -21.88 -7.11 -10.54
CA SER A 108 -22.10 -8.56 -10.64
C SER A 108 -21.24 -9.34 -9.65
N THR A 109 -21.87 -10.32 -9.00
CA THR A 109 -21.29 -11.43 -8.22
C THR A 109 -19.86 -11.73 -8.64
N ILE A 110 -18.93 -11.69 -7.67
CA ILE A 110 -17.56 -12.17 -7.87
C ILE A 110 -17.68 -13.66 -8.21
N GLN A 111 -17.76 -13.98 -9.50
CA GLN A 111 -17.53 -15.34 -9.96
C GLN A 111 -16.10 -15.66 -9.57
N SER A 112 -15.96 -16.73 -8.79
CA SER A 112 -14.72 -17.20 -8.20
C SER A 112 -13.53 -17.01 -9.16
N LEU A 113 -12.50 -16.31 -8.67
CA LEU A 113 -11.22 -16.07 -9.37
C LEU A 113 -10.48 -17.34 -9.81
N LEU A 114 -11.01 -18.52 -9.52
CA LEU A 114 -10.45 -19.83 -9.86
C LEU A 114 -10.34 -20.10 -11.37
N GLN A 115 -11.02 -19.35 -12.23
CA GLN A 115 -10.99 -19.60 -13.68
C GLN A 115 -9.79 -18.99 -14.43
N CYS A 116 -8.94 -18.20 -13.78
CA CYS A 116 -7.81 -17.54 -14.44
C CYS A 116 -6.43 -17.94 -13.93
N TYR A 117 -6.35 -18.94 -13.05
CA TYR A 117 -5.09 -19.61 -12.79
C TYR A 117 -4.91 -20.70 -13.85
N PRO A 118 -3.95 -20.59 -14.80
CA PRO A 118 -3.48 -21.77 -15.49
C PRO A 118 -3.05 -22.79 -14.43
N SER A 119 -3.38 -24.05 -14.65
CA SER A 119 -3.18 -25.17 -13.74
C SER A 119 -1.83 -25.07 -13.01
N ILE A 120 -1.88 -24.79 -11.72
CA ILE A 120 -0.78 -24.89 -10.74
C ILE A 120 0.55 -24.29 -11.25
N GLN A 121 0.70 -22.97 -11.10
CA GLN A 121 2.04 -22.41 -10.87
C GLN A 121 2.26 -22.51 -9.36
N ASP A 122 3.17 -23.38 -8.94
CA ASP A 122 3.58 -23.50 -7.55
C ASP A 122 4.40 -22.25 -7.17
N PRO A 123 3.78 -21.24 -6.53
CA PRO A 123 4.41 -19.93 -6.34
C PRO A 123 5.56 -20.05 -5.33
N ILE A 124 5.51 -21.06 -4.46
CA ILE A 124 6.55 -21.39 -3.49
C ILE A 124 7.79 -21.87 -4.24
N HIS A 125 7.63 -22.76 -5.21
CA HIS A 125 8.76 -23.29 -5.99
C HIS A 125 9.45 -22.21 -6.85
N GLN A 126 8.69 -21.23 -7.34
CA GLN A 126 9.20 -20.09 -8.11
C GLN A 126 9.90 -19.06 -7.21
N LEU A 127 9.38 -18.86 -5.99
CA LEU A 127 10.04 -18.01 -4.99
C LEU A 127 11.34 -18.66 -4.47
N HIS A 128 11.39 -19.99 -4.39
CA HIS A 128 12.58 -20.73 -3.97
C HIS A 128 13.67 -20.81 -5.04
N SER A 129 13.35 -20.75 -6.34
CA SER A 129 14.38 -20.68 -7.39
C SER A 129 15.08 -19.32 -7.44
N ASP A 130 14.36 -18.25 -7.09
CA ASP A 130 14.86 -16.88 -7.17
C ASP A 130 15.66 -16.46 -5.93
N ILE A 131 15.54 -17.19 -4.82
CA ILE A 131 16.24 -16.93 -3.56
C ILE A 131 17.35 -17.96 -3.39
N ASN A 132 18.60 -17.55 -3.50
CA ASN A 132 19.73 -18.42 -3.20
C ASN A 132 19.86 -18.63 -1.68
N PHE A 133 19.31 -19.74 -1.18
CA PHE A 133 19.35 -20.11 0.25
C PHE A 133 20.73 -20.51 0.76
N SER A 134 21.77 -20.52 -0.06
CA SER A 134 23.13 -20.84 0.39
C SER A 134 23.72 -19.83 1.38
N SER A 135 23.08 -18.67 1.58
CA SER A 135 23.54 -17.61 2.47
C SER A 135 22.71 -17.41 3.74
N VAL A 136 21.68 -18.23 4.01
CA VAL A 136 20.77 -18.02 5.14
C VAL A 136 20.96 -19.10 6.21
N THR A 137 21.42 -18.69 7.40
CA THR A 137 21.60 -19.61 8.53
C THR A 137 20.28 -20.02 9.18
N PRO A 138 20.18 -21.22 9.81
CA PRO A 138 18.91 -21.79 10.27
C PRO A 138 18.10 -20.96 11.28
N GLN A 139 18.71 -19.96 11.92
CA GLN A 139 18.11 -19.22 13.02
C GLN A 139 17.10 -18.14 12.57
N GLU A 140 17.12 -17.74 11.30
CA GLU A 140 16.25 -16.66 10.77
C GLU A 140 14.86 -17.13 10.33
N ARG A 141 14.61 -18.45 10.23
CA ARG A 141 13.32 -19.01 9.78
C ARG A 141 12.19 -18.90 10.80
N SER A 142 12.49 -18.78 12.09
CA SER A 142 11.46 -18.83 13.16
C SER A 142 10.66 -17.52 13.31
N ASN A 143 11.20 -16.38 12.87
CA ASN A 143 10.61 -15.07 13.17
C ASN A 143 9.46 -14.66 12.23
N TYR A 144 9.25 -15.38 11.12
CA TYR A 144 8.22 -15.02 10.13
C TYR A 144 6.88 -15.72 10.33
N SER A 145 6.77 -16.67 11.27
CA SER A 145 5.53 -17.42 11.51
C SER A 145 4.48 -16.69 12.36
N TYR A 146 4.79 -15.52 12.93
CA TYR A 146 3.87 -14.78 13.82
C TYR A 146 3.55 -13.39 13.29
N CYS A 147 3.02 -13.31 12.06
CA CYS A 147 2.36 -12.11 11.55
C CYS A 147 1.17 -12.52 10.68
N TYR A 148 0.08 -12.92 11.32
CA TYR A 148 -1.28 -12.86 10.76
C TYR A 148 -2.16 -12.04 11.70
#